data_AF-A0A543KLE3-F1
#
_entry.id   AF-A0A543KLE3-F1
#
_cell.length_a   1.000
_cell.length_b   1.000
_cell.length_c   1.000
_cell.angle_alpha   90.00
_cell.angle_beta   90.00
_cell.angle_gamma   90.00
#
_symmetry.space_group_name_H-M   'P 1'
#
loop_
_entity.id
_entity.type
_entity.pdbx_description
1 polymer ?
#
loop_
_entity_poly.entity_id
_entity_poly.type
_entity_poly.pdbx_seq_one_letter_code
_entity_poly.pdbx_strand_id
1 'polypeptide(L)'
;MSAQVDERDLTWWFERAASLSWTWARTYAETAPHWYVVLGRTPGLDQDDFVRAARVIETFGRAGQFYGRTYVYLYDDSSGMKWWTMDETPESTTLINMAETRLTYPPRSDGARG
;
A
#
# COMPACT_ATOMS: atom_id res chain seq x y z
N MET A 1 23.84 -3.71 -7.29
CA MET A 1 23.59 -2.32 -6.87
C MET A 1 22.14 -2.03 -7.17
N SER A 2 21.30 -1.77 -6.17
CA SER A 2 19.93 -1.32 -6.41
C SER A 2 19.99 0.09 -7.01
N ALA A 3 19.23 0.36 -8.07
CA ALA A 3 19.09 1.71 -8.59
C ALA A 3 18.48 2.60 -7.50
N GLN A 4 19.02 3.82 -7.34
CA GLN A 4 18.52 4.77 -6.34
C GLN A 4 17.12 5.24 -6.77
N VAL A 5 16.14 5.07 -5.87
CA VAL A 5 14.78 5.60 -6.04
C VAL A 5 14.80 7.13 -5.89
N ASP A 6 14.11 7.85 -6.78
CA ASP A 6 14.03 9.31 -6.75
C ASP A 6 12.61 9.86 -6.99
N GLU A 7 12.48 11.18 -7.04
CA GLU A 7 11.19 11.87 -7.20
C GLU A 7 10.45 11.48 -8.49
N ARG A 8 11.14 11.06 -9.55
CA ARG A 8 10.50 10.60 -10.79
C ARG A 8 9.81 9.26 -10.58
N ASP A 9 10.35 8.41 -9.72
CA ASP A 9 9.70 7.17 -9.31
C ASP A 9 8.47 7.46 -8.45
N LEU A 10 8.54 8.48 -7.58
CA LEU A 10 7.39 8.93 -6.80
C LEU A 10 6.25 9.43 -7.70
N THR A 11 6.55 10.32 -8.65
CA THR A 11 5.57 10.80 -9.63
C THR A 11 4.99 9.64 -10.45
N TRP A 12 5.85 8.74 -10.94
CA TRP A 12 5.42 7.55 -11.67
C TRP A 12 4.42 6.73 -10.86
N TRP A 13 4.69 6.52 -9.57
CA TRP A 13 3.79 5.71 -8.74
C TRP A 13 2.42 6.37 -8.57
N PHE A 14 2.37 7.68 -8.31
CA PHE A 14 1.08 8.38 -8.18
C PHE A 14 0.26 8.32 -9.46
N GLU A 15 0.87 8.56 -10.62
CA GLU A 15 0.21 8.46 -11.92
C GLU A 15 -0.25 7.02 -12.20
N ARG A 16 0.62 6.03 -11.95
CA ARG A 16 0.29 4.63 -12.16
C ARG A 16 -0.85 4.21 -11.25
N ALA A 17 -0.75 4.46 -9.94
CA ALA A 17 -1.75 4.10 -8.95
C ALA A 17 -3.15 4.66 -9.28
N ALA A 18 -3.22 5.89 -9.78
CA ALA A 18 -4.47 6.52 -10.21
C ALA A 18 -5.13 5.82 -11.41
N SER A 19 -4.35 5.14 -12.26
CA SER A 19 -4.86 4.42 -13.45
C SER A 19 -5.30 2.98 -13.19
N LEU A 20 -4.98 2.42 -12.01
CA LEU A 20 -5.21 1.00 -11.74
C LEU A 20 -6.65 0.69 -11.37
N SER A 21 -7.07 -0.53 -11.72
CA SER A 21 -8.32 -1.13 -11.21
C SER A 21 -8.07 -1.78 -9.85
N TRP A 22 -8.43 -1.05 -8.79
CA TRP A 22 -8.27 -1.48 -7.41
C TRP A 22 -9.38 -2.43 -6.96
N THR A 23 -9.01 -3.50 -6.25
CA THR A 23 -9.98 -4.47 -5.69
C THR A 23 -10.38 -4.08 -4.28
N TRP A 24 -11.69 -3.95 -4.03
CA TRP A 24 -12.20 -3.65 -2.69
C TRP A 24 -12.07 -4.84 -1.73
N ALA A 25 -11.46 -4.62 -0.56
CA ALA A 25 -11.28 -5.64 0.48
C ALA A 25 -12.55 -5.86 1.32
N ARG A 26 -13.56 -6.53 0.74
CA ARG A 26 -14.88 -6.76 1.38
C ARG A 26 -14.80 -7.31 2.81
N THR A 27 -13.87 -8.21 3.08
CA THR A 27 -13.66 -8.83 4.40
C THR A 27 -13.32 -7.81 5.49
N TYR A 28 -12.71 -6.68 5.13
CA TYR A 28 -12.26 -5.65 6.07
C TYR A 28 -13.08 -4.36 5.98
N ALA A 29 -14.19 -4.36 5.24
CA ALA A 29 -14.97 -3.15 4.96
C ALA A 29 -15.37 -2.35 6.22
N GLU A 30 -15.69 -3.04 7.33
CA GLU A 30 -16.13 -2.41 8.57
C GLU A 30 -14.99 -2.03 9.53
N THR A 31 -13.85 -2.73 9.46
CA THR A 31 -12.77 -2.62 10.47
C THR A 31 -11.54 -1.92 9.94
N ALA A 32 -11.23 -2.16 8.67
CA ALA A 32 -10.11 -1.58 7.98
C ALA A 32 -10.47 -1.39 6.50
N PRO A 33 -11.33 -0.44 6.15
CA PRO A 33 -11.70 -0.19 4.76
C PRO A 33 -10.44 0.13 3.93
N HIS A 34 -10.18 -0.67 2.89
CA HIS A 34 -9.06 -0.49 1.96
C HIS A 34 -9.30 -1.25 0.65
N TRP A 35 -8.50 -0.91 -0.34
CA TRP A 35 -8.39 -1.62 -1.59
C TRP A 35 -7.00 -2.22 -1.75
N TYR A 36 -6.85 -3.12 -2.71
CA TYR A 36 -5.56 -3.72 -3.04
C TYR A 36 -5.44 -4.08 -4.52
N VAL A 37 -4.21 -4.25 -4.96
CA VAL A 37 -3.83 -4.89 -6.23
C VAL A 37 -2.95 -6.10 -5.94
N VAL A 38 -3.05 -7.14 -6.78
CA VAL A 38 -2.30 -8.40 -6.61
C VAL A 38 -1.59 -8.77 -7.90
N LEU A 39 -0.33 -9.18 -7.80
CA LEU A 39 0.45 -9.68 -8.91
C LEU A 39 -0.31 -10.80 -9.65
N GLY A 40 -0.35 -10.72 -10.98
CA GLY A 40 -1.03 -11.67 -11.84
C GLY A 40 -2.56 -11.59 -11.82
N ARG A 41 -3.17 -10.71 -11.02
CA ARG A 41 -4.63 -10.46 -11.02
C ARG A 41 -5.01 -9.04 -11.45
N THR A 42 -4.10 -8.09 -11.32
CA THR A 42 -4.28 -6.71 -11.78
C THR A 42 -3.57 -6.52 -13.12
N PRO A 43 -4.31 -6.38 -14.24
CA PRO A 43 -3.69 -6.06 -15.52
C PRO A 43 -2.92 -4.73 -15.45
N GLY A 44 -1.78 -4.65 -16.14
CA GLY A 44 -0.96 -3.43 -16.19
C GLY A 44 0.01 -3.24 -15.03
N LEU A 45 0.23 -4.29 -14.21
CA LEU A 45 1.34 -4.39 -13.29
C LEU A 45 2.05 -5.74 -13.48
N ASP A 46 3.36 -5.70 -13.66
CA ASP A 46 4.25 -6.86 -13.57
C ASP A 46 5.06 -6.84 -12.27
N GLN A 47 5.91 -7.85 -12.06
CA GLN A 47 6.73 -7.95 -10.85
C GLN A 47 7.61 -6.72 -10.66
N ASP A 48 8.20 -6.18 -11.73
CA ASP A 48 9.11 -5.05 -11.64
C ASP A 48 8.37 -3.77 -11.22
N ASP A 49 7.14 -3.59 -11.70
CA ASP A 49 6.25 -2.52 -11.23
C ASP A 49 5.94 -2.66 -9.73
N PHE A 50 5.65 -3.87 -9.23
CA PHE A 50 5.42 -4.12 -7.80
C PHE A 50 6.66 -3.80 -6.96
N VAL A 51 7.84 -4.26 -7.38
CA VAL A 51 9.11 -3.99 -6.69
C VAL A 51 9.41 -2.49 -6.69
N ARG A 52 9.23 -1.81 -7.83
CA ARG A 52 9.46 -0.36 -7.94
C ARG A 52 8.54 0.41 -7.01
N ALA A 53 7.24 0.10 -7.00
CA ALA A 53 6.27 0.71 -6.11
C ALA A 53 6.59 0.49 -4.63
N ALA A 54 6.98 -0.74 -4.25
CA ALA A 54 7.40 -1.06 -2.89
C ALA A 54 8.61 -0.22 -2.45
N ARG A 55 9.63 -0.08 -3.31
CA ARG A 55 10.79 0.77 -3.00
C ARG A 55 10.42 2.25 -2.89
N VAL A 56 9.50 2.75 -3.71
CA VAL A 56 8.96 4.11 -3.59
C VAL A 56 8.26 4.29 -2.23
N ILE A 57 7.42 3.34 -1.84
CA ILE A 57 6.72 3.36 -0.55
C ILE A 57 7.72 3.36 0.61
N GLU A 58 8.73 2.50 0.59
CA GLU A 58 9.74 2.44 1.64
C GLU A 58 10.60 3.70 1.72
N THR A 59 10.93 4.31 0.57
CA THR A 59 11.83 5.47 0.49
C THR A 59 11.14 6.77 0.90
N PHE A 60 9.91 6.99 0.44
CA PHE A 60 9.18 8.26 0.64
C PHE A 60 8.08 8.17 1.69
N GLY A 61 7.74 6.97 2.13
CA GLY A 61 6.74 6.75 3.16
C GLY A 61 7.26 7.05 4.56
N ARG A 62 6.32 6.95 5.51
CA ARG A 62 6.59 7.11 6.95
C ARG A 62 5.97 5.96 7.72
N ALA A 63 6.56 5.62 8.86
CA ALA A 63 6.04 4.59 9.74
C ALA A 63 4.62 4.93 10.21
N GLY A 64 3.73 3.94 10.16
CA GLY A 64 2.35 4.03 10.64
C GLY A 64 1.88 2.69 11.20
N GLN A 65 0.88 2.72 12.07
CA GLN A 65 0.34 1.50 12.68
C GLN A 65 -0.82 0.93 11.86
N PHE A 66 -0.75 -0.39 11.62
CA PHE A 66 -1.87 -1.22 11.20
C PHE A 66 -2.11 -2.28 12.26
N TYR A 67 -3.16 -2.13 13.06
CA TYR A 67 -3.29 -2.91 14.29
C TYR A 67 -1.99 -2.84 15.13
N GLY A 68 -1.61 -3.91 15.83
CA GLY A 68 -0.38 -3.96 16.61
C GLY A 68 0.92 -4.08 15.80
N ARG A 69 0.91 -3.77 14.49
CA ARG A 69 2.09 -3.84 13.61
C ARG A 69 2.39 -2.47 13.01
N THR A 70 3.68 -2.21 12.78
CA THR A 70 4.13 -0.99 12.10
C THR A 70 4.50 -1.33 10.66
N TYR A 71 3.97 -0.54 9.73
CA TYR A 71 4.28 -0.60 8.30
C TYR A 71 4.69 0.78 7.80
N VAL A 72 5.31 0.84 6.61
CA VAL A 72 5.62 2.10 5.94
C VAL A 72 4.45 2.49 5.03
N TYR A 73 3.98 3.71 5.19
CA TYR A 73 2.88 4.28 4.43
C TYR A 73 3.36 5.45 3.59
N LEU A 74 3.14 5.38 2.29
CA LEU A 74 3.25 6.51 1.38
C LEU A 74 1.94 7.29 1.36
N TYR A 75 2.01 8.61 1.41
CA TYR A 75 0.85 9.49 1.41
C TYR A 75 0.91 10.43 0.21
N ASP A 76 -0.23 10.60 -0.46
CA ASP A 76 -0.45 11.66 -1.43
C ASP A 76 -1.53 12.61 -0.89
N ASP A 77 -1.09 13.77 -0.43
CA ASP A 77 -1.98 14.79 0.13
C ASP A 77 -2.90 15.40 -0.95
N SER A 78 -2.54 15.29 -2.24
CA SER A 78 -3.34 15.84 -3.33
C SER A 78 -4.57 14.99 -3.65
N SER A 79 -4.41 13.65 -3.70
CA SER A 79 -5.54 12.72 -3.87
C SER A 79 -6.20 12.32 -2.55
N GLY A 80 -5.54 12.57 -1.42
CA GLY A 80 -6.01 12.11 -0.12
C GLY A 80 -5.90 10.59 0.05
N MET A 81 -5.01 9.94 -0.69
CA MET A 81 -4.77 8.49 -0.65
C MET A 81 -3.45 8.14 0.05
N LYS A 82 -3.38 6.90 0.58
CA LYS A 82 -2.16 6.28 1.09
C LYS A 82 -1.98 4.87 0.56
N TRP A 83 -0.72 4.44 0.44
CA TRP A 83 -0.35 3.11 -0.01
C TRP A 83 0.66 2.46 0.92
N TRP A 84 0.59 1.14 1.05
CA TRP A 84 1.55 0.35 1.82
C TRP A 84 1.65 -1.08 1.31
N THR A 85 2.79 -1.70 1.55
CA THR A 85 3.03 -3.13 1.39
C THR A 85 3.09 -3.79 2.76
N MET A 86 2.92 -5.11 2.81
CA MET A 86 3.09 -5.90 4.04
C MET A 86 4.19 -6.96 3.93
N ASP A 87 4.78 -7.11 2.74
CA ASP A 87 5.86 -8.05 2.46
C ASP A 87 7.16 -7.59 3.15
N GLU A 88 8.04 -8.53 3.46
CA GLU A 88 9.28 -8.27 4.23
C GLU A 88 10.30 -7.46 3.44
N THR A 89 10.31 -7.63 2.11
CA THR A 89 11.23 -6.94 1.20
C THR A 89 10.50 -6.47 -0.05
N PRO A 90 10.97 -5.38 -0.70
CA PRO A 90 10.44 -4.95 -1.97
C PRO A 90 10.43 -6.05 -3.03
N GLU A 91 11.48 -6.86 -3.10
CA GLU A 91 11.65 -7.95 -4.08
C GLU A 91 10.58 -9.03 -3.94
N SER A 92 10.07 -9.25 -2.73
CA SER A 92 8.98 -10.20 -2.45
C SER A 92 7.59 -9.61 -2.62
N THR A 93 7.45 -8.33 -2.97
CA THR A 93 6.16 -7.67 -2.99
C THR A 93 5.25 -8.25 -4.06
N THR A 94 4.08 -8.73 -3.65
CA THR A 94 3.04 -9.25 -4.56
C THR A 94 1.67 -8.60 -4.34
N LEU A 95 1.54 -7.76 -3.30
CA LEU A 95 0.31 -7.07 -2.96
C LEU A 95 0.62 -5.64 -2.49
N ILE A 96 -0.09 -4.68 -3.06
CA ILE A 96 -0.04 -3.28 -2.62
C ILE A 96 -1.44 -2.88 -2.17
N ASN A 97 -1.54 -2.29 -0.99
CA ASN A 97 -2.78 -1.78 -0.45
C ASN A 97 -2.93 -0.28 -0.72
N MET A 98 -4.17 0.18 -0.75
CA MET A 98 -4.54 1.59 -0.86
C MET A 98 -5.70 1.90 0.08
N ALA A 99 -5.70 3.06 0.71
CA ALA A 99 -6.83 3.56 1.47
C ALA A 99 -6.85 5.09 1.47
N GLU A 100 -7.97 5.69 1.87
CA GLU A 100 -8.02 7.12 2.14
C GLU A 100 -7.14 7.46 3.36
N THR A 101 -6.46 8.61 3.32
CA THR A 101 -5.54 9.07 4.38
C THR A 101 -6.22 9.25 5.73
N ARG A 102 -7.48 9.69 5.74
CA ARG A 102 -8.30 9.89 6.95
C ARG A 102 -8.63 8.60 7.70
N LEU A 103 -8.45 7.44 7.07
CA LEU A 103 -8.73 6.16 7.70
C LEU A 103 -7.57 5.77 8.60
N THR A 104 -7.78 5.83 9.91
CA THR A 104 -6.87 5.28 10.92
C THR A 104 -7.46 4.00 11.49
N TYR A 105 -6.65 2.96 11.59
CA TYR A 105 -7.14 1.65 12.02
C TYR A 105 -7.08 1.56 13.55
N PRO A 106 -8.19 1.21 14.23
CA PRO A 106 -8.15 0.98 15.66
C PRO A 106 -7.24 -0.22 15.98
N PRO A 107 -6.73 -0.32 17.21
CA PRO A 107 -6.17 -1.58 17.70
C PRO A 107 -7.17 -2.71 17.47
N ARG A 108 -6.69 -3.92 17.19
CA ARG A 108 -7.57 -5.07 17.03
C ARG A 108 -8.29 -5.21 18.37
N SER A 109 -9.59 -4.96 18.40
CA SER A 109 -10.42 -5.41 19.49
C SER A 109 -10.51 -6.91 19.31
N ASP A 110 -9.63 -7.63 20.02
CA ASP A 110 -9.81 -9.04 20.24
C ASP A 110 -11.24 -9.19 20.75
N GLY A 111 -12.08 -9.88 19.98
CA GLY A 111 -13.39 -10.25 20.46
C GLY A 111 -13.17 -10.99 21.77
N ALA A 112 -13.42 -10.32 22.88
CA ALA A 112 -13.57 -10.95 24.17
C ALA A 112 -14.66 -12.00 23.97
N ARG A 113 -14.22 -13.26 23.88
CA ARG A 113 -15.12 -14.40 23.89
C ARG A 113 -15.89 -14.32 25.21
N GLY A 114 -17.17 -13.99 25.13
CA GLY A 114 -18.16 -14.39 26.12
C GLY A 114 -18.53 -15.85 25.93
#